data_AF-A0A4Q5ZH58-F1
#
_entry.id   AF-A0A4Q5ZH58-F1
#
_cell.length_a   1.000
_cell.length_b   1.000
_cell.length_c   1.000
_cell.angle_alpha   90.00
_cell.angle_beta   90.00
_cell.angle_gamma   90.00
#
_symmetry.space_group_name_H-M   'P 1'
#
loop_
_entity.id
_entity.type
_entity.pdbx_description
1 polymer ?
#
loop_
_entity_poly.entity_id
_entity_poly.type
_entity_poly.pdbx_seq_one_letter_code
_entity_poly.pdbx_strand_id
1 'polypeptide(L)'
;MNSIAATRIRLGLSQELFAMELGVSRSTLSKAENRIRSLPTEAMLKLAQLEIHFAATVNDKLATAVLSDPPPINISPQKLNYLSKAMCGRYREIERLEIKLQDLRSQQIKMEYASFLLEIAEKKSDVQESGLDPRFLPLQRYGIFKKLQKCGPEAQEILRNKILIIKAAAALEAGYAASMKDEIEQEQPPQPDAPIVNPLDPVPGSKN
;
A
#
# COMPACT_ATOMS: atom_id res chain seq x y z
N MET A 1 9.67 -8.54 -0.39
CA MET A 1 11.05 -8.48 -0.92
C MET A 1 12.01 -8.76 0.22
N ASN A 2 12.83 -9.80 0.09
CA ASN A 2 13.87 -10.10 1.08
C ASN A 2 14.83 -8.91 1.16
N SER A 3 15.25 -8.51 2.36
CA SER A 3 16.22 -7.41 2.47
C SER A 3 17.61 -7.92 2.08
N ILE A 4 18.42 -7.08 1.42
CA ILE A 4 19.82 -7.39 1.05
C ILE A 4 20.61 -7.89 2.27
N ALA A 5 20.36 -7.30 3.44
CA ALA A 5 20.95 -7.71 4.71
C ALA A 5 20.55 -9.14 5.12
N ALA A 6 19.29 -9.55 4.86
CA ALA A 6 18.84 -10.90 5.15
C ALA A 6 19.54 -11.94 4.25
N THR A 7 19.78 -11.61 2.99
CA THR A 7 20.55 -12.47 2.07
C THR A 7 21.99 -12.63 2.55
N ARG A 8 22.64 -11.53 2.97
CA ARG A 8 23.98 -11.59 3.58
C ARG A 8 24.04 -12.48 4.83
N ILE A 9 23.12 -12.27 5.77
CA ILE A 9 23.05 -13.04 7.02
C ILE A 9 22.87 -14.54 6.73
N ARG A 10 22.02 -14.86 5.75
CA ARG A 10 21.76 -16.24 5.32
C ARG A 10 22.98 -16.92 4.73
N LEU A 11 23.84 -16.16 4.04
CA LEU A 11 25.12 -16.64 3.52
C LEU A 11 26.22 -16.70 4.60
N GLY A 12 25.97 -16.20 5.81
CA GLY A 12 26.96 -16.16 6.89
C GLY A 12 28.13 -15.21 6.61
N LEU A 13 27.97 -14.26 5.69
CA LEU A 13 29.04 -13.37 5.27
C LEU A 13 29.09 -12.10 6.12
N SER A 14 30.31 -11.62 6.37
CA SER A 14 30.51 -10.27 6.89
C SER A 14 30.10 -9.25 5.82
N GLN A 15 29.78 -8.02 6.23
CA GLN A 15 29.41 -6.95 5.30
C GLN A 15 30.53 -6.62 4.31
N GLU A 16 31.78 -6.80 4.73
CA GLU A 16 32.96 -6.58 3.89
C GLU A 16 33.11 -7.64 2.81
N LEU A 17 33.04 -8.93 3.18
CA LEU A 17 33.10 -10.03 2.22
C LEU A 17 31.92 -10.01 1.24
N PHE A 18 30.73 -9.66 1.72
CA PHE A 18 29.56 -9.55 0.86
C PHE A 18 29.65 -8.37 -0.11
N ALA A 19 30.24 -7.25 0.31
CA ALA A 19 30.49 -6.11 -0.59
C ALA A 19 31.50 -6.47 -1.68
N MET A 20 32.55 -7.20 -1.31
CA MET A 20 33.56 -7.71 -2.23
C MET A 20 32.95 -8.65 -3.28
N GLU A 21 32.10 -9.59 -2.86
CA GLU A 21 31.42 -10.53 -3.75
C GLU A 21 30.51 -9.81 -4.77
N LEU A 22 29.84 -8.74 -4.34
CA LEU A 22 29.00 -7.91 -5.19
C LEU A 22 29.78 -6.90 -6.05
N GLY A 23 31.10 -6.76 -5.82
CA GLY A 23 31.95 -5.79 -6.51
C GLY A 23 31.63 -4.33 -6.14
N VAL A 24 31.16 -4.06 -4.92
CA VAL A 24 30.83 -2.71 -4.45
C VAL A 24 31.60 -2.36 -3.18
N SER A 25 31.70 -1.06 -2.87
CA SER A 25 32.29 -0.63 -1.61
C SER A 25 31.38 -0.96 -0.42
N ARG A 26 31.99 -1.25 0.74
CA ARG A 26 31.27 -1.53 1.99
C ARG A 26 30.26 -0.42 2.36
N SER A 27 30.61 0.84 2.13
CA SER A 27 29.71 1.96 2.42
C SER A 27 28.48 1.99 1.51
N THR A 28 28.65 1.61 0.24
CA THR A 28 27.56 1.50 -0.73
C THR A 28 26.60 0.38 -0.33
N LEU A 29 27.16 -0.79 0.03
CA LEU A 29 26.36 -1.90 0.54
C LEU A 29 25.61 -1.52 1.82
N SER A 30 26.26 -0.85 2.78
CA SER A 30 25.61 -0.40 4.01
C SER A 30 24.43 0.54 3.76
N LYS A 31 24.59 1.50 2.83
CA LYS A 31 23.49 2.40 2.42
C LYS A 31 22.36 1.64 1.73
N ALA A 32 22.68 0.60 0.97
CA ALA A 32 21.68 -0.25 0.33
C ALA A 32 20.92 -1.14 1.31
N GLU A 33 21.60 -1.74 2.29
CA GLU A 33 20.98 -2.52 3.37
C GLU A 33 19.99 -1.64 4.17
N ASN A 34 20.35 -0.38 4.41
CA ASN A 34 19.51 0.61 5.10
C ASN A 34 18.46 1.29 4.20
N ARG A 35 18.32 0.88 2.92
CA ARG A 35 17.37 1.44 1.95
C ARG A 35 17.57 2.93 1.64
N ILE A 36 18.75 3.47 1.92
CA ILE A 36 19.10 4.87 1.64
C ILE A 36 19.41 5.05 0.15
N ARG A 37 20.07 4.06 -0.48
CA ARG A 37 20.47 4.11 -1.89
C ARG A 37 20.35 2.72 -2.53
N SER A 38 19.96 2.66 -3.80
CA SER A 38 19.96 1.40 -4.56
C SER A 38 21.39 0.96 -4.90
N LEU A 39 21.56 -0.36 -5.09
CA LEU A 39 22.80 -0.91 -5.62
C LEU A 39 22.92 -0.61 -7.12
N PRO A 40 24.16 -0.49 -7.66
CA PRO A 40 24.39 -0.48 -9.10
C PRO A 40 23.80 -1.73 -9.77
N THR A 41 23.37 -1.61 -11.02
CA THR A 41 22.72 -2.70 -11.77
C THR A 41 23.55 -3.98 -11.81
N GLU A 42 24.85 -3.87 -11.99
CA GLU A 42 25.76 -5.02 -11.99
C GLU A 42 25.77 -5.78 -10.65
N ALA A 43 25.77 -5.05 -9.53
CA ALA A 43 25.70 -5.63 -8.19
C ALA A 43 24.33 -6.27 -7.92
N MET A 44 23.24 -5.70 -8.44
CA MET A 44 21.91 -6.32 -8.35
C MET A 44 21.85 -7.63 -9.13
N LEU A 45 22.47 -7.71 -10.31
CA LEU A 45 22.54 -8.94 -11.11
C LEU A 45 23.31 -10.03 -10.36
N LYS A 46 24.48 -9.70 -9.78
CA LYS A 46 25.25 -10.63 -8.95
C LYS A 46 24.46 -11.09 -7.72
N LEU A 47 23.74 -10.18 -7.06
CA LEU A 47 22.88 -10.52 -5.94
C LEU A 47 21.77 -11.50 -6.36
N ALA A 48 21.12 -11.27 -7.50
CA ALA A 48 20.11 -12.17 -8.03
C ALA A 48 20.68 -13.56 -8.36
N GLN A 49 21.88 -13.62 -8.96
CA GLN A 49 22.59 -14.87 -9.24
C GLN A 49 22.90 -15.66 -7.96
N LEU A 50 23.40 -14.97 -6.91
CA LEU A 50 23.67 -15.58 -5.61
C LEU A 50 22.39 -16.14 -4.97
N GLU A 51 21.27 -15.42 -5.07
CA GLU A 51 19.98 -15.89 -4.55
C GLU A 51 19.47 -17.13 -5.28
N ILE A 52 19.61 -17.18 -6.61
CA ILE A 52 19.23 -18.34 -7.42
C ILE A 52 20.08 -19.57 -7.07
N HIS A 53 21.40 -19.41 -6.99
CA HIS A 53 22.31 -20.50 -6.64
C HIS A 53 22.06 -21.02 -5.21
N PHE A 54 21.78 -20.12 -4.27
CA PHE A 54 21.44 -20.51 -2.91
C PHE A 54 20.09 -21.22 -2.83
N ALA A 55 19.08 -20.77 -3.59
CA ALA A 55 17.79 -21.45 -3.64
C ALA A 55 17.91 -22.88 -4.20
N ALA A 56 18.73 -23.08 -5.24
CA ALA A 56 18.98 -24.41 -5.81
C ALA A 56 19.64 -25.35 -4.78
N THR A 57 20.70 -24.89 -4.11
CA THR A 57 21.42 -25.71 -3.11
C THR A 57 20.60 -26.03 -1.85
N VAL A 58 19.69 -25.13 -1.43
CA VAL A 58 18.77 -25.41 -0.32
C VAL A 58 17.74 -26.46 -0.71
N ASN A 59 17.19 -26.38 -1.92
CA ASN A 59 16.25 -27.39 -2.43
C ASN A 59 16.90 -28.76 -2.57
N ASP A 60 18.14 -28.82 -3.04
CA ASP A 60 18.87 -30.09 -3.12
C ASP A 60 19.13 -30.67 -1.73
N LYS A 61 19.55 -29.86 -0.75
CA LYS A 61 19.74 -30.33 0.63
C LYS A 61 18.45 -30.79 1.29
N LEU A 62 17.32 -30.15 0.99
CA LEU A 62 15.99 -30.59 1.43
C LEU A 62 15.58 -31.90 0.76
N ALA A 63 15.84 -32.05 -0.54
CA ALA A 63 15.58 -33.30 -1.26
C ALA A 63 16.42 -34.46 -0.71
N THR A 64 17.71 -34.23 -0.41
CA THR A 64 18.60 -35.24 0.17
C THR A 64 18.27 -35.54 1.64
N ALA A 65 17.79 -34.55 2.41
CA ALA A 65 17.36 -34.74 3.79
C ALA A 65 16.02 -35.50 3.91
N VAL A 66 15.16 -35.43 2.89
CA VAL A 66 13.93 -36.24 2.81
C VAL A 66 14.21 -37.70 2.46
N LEU A 67 15.33 -37.99 1.77
CA LEU A 67 15.76 -39.34 1.39
C LEU A 67 16.73 -40.00 2.38
N SER A 68 17.18 -39.27 3.40
CA SER A 68 18.01 -39.82 4.48
C SER A 68 17.11 -40.14 5.66
N ASP A 69 17.01 -41.41 6.04
CA ASP A 69 16.34 -41.81 7.28
C ASP A 69 16.88 -40.94 8.43
N PRO A 70 16.01 -40.20 9.16
CA PRO A 70 16.48 -39.40 10.27
C PRO A 70 17.18 -40.34 11.26
N PRO A 71 18.38 -39.96 11.77
CA PRO A 71 19.05 -40.78 12.76
C PRO A 71 18.09 -41.02 13.92
N PRO A 72 17.97 -42.26 14.43
CA PRO A 72 16.99 -42.58 15.46
C PRO A 72 17.25 -41.69 16.66
N ILE A 73 16.36 -40.72 16.83
CA ILE A 73 16.39 -39.78 17.94
C ILE A 73 16.02 -40.60 19.19
N ASN A 74 17.02 -41.12 19.88
CA ASN A 74 16.86 -41.89 21.11
C ASN A 74 16.55 -40.94 22.28
N ILE A 75 15.40 -40.27 22.20
CA ILE A 75 14.85 -39.48 23.31
C ILE A 75 14.04 -40.45 24.16
N SER A 76 14.42 -40.59 25.44
CA SER A 76 13.64 -41.39 26.37
C SER A 76 12.20 -40.88 26.44
N PRO A 77 11.19 -41.76 26.54
CA PRO A 77 9.78 -41.37 26.58
C PRO A 77 9.45 -40.38 27.72
N GLN A 78 10.23 -40.42 28.81
CA GLN A 78 10.13 -39.45 29.91
C GLN A 78 10.55 -38.04 29.49
N LYS A 79 11.64 -37.91 28.74
CA LYS A 79 12.13 -36.62 28.22
C LYS A 79 11.19 -36.06 27.14
N LEU A 80 10.58 -36.92 26.33
CA LEU A 80 9.56 -36.54 25.36
C LEU A 80 8.31 -35.96 26.06
N ASN A 81 7.84 -36.59 27.13
CA ASN A 81 6.70 -36.13 27.92
C ASN A 81 6.97 -34.77 28.60
N TYR A 82 8.19 -34.57 29.12
CA TYR A 82 8.60 -33.29 29.70
C TYR A 82 8.62 -32.17 28.65
N LEU A 83 9.23 -32.43 27.48
CA LEU A 83 9.27 -31.48 26.36
C LEU A 83 7.86 -31.14 25.86
N SER A 84 7.00 -32.14 25.70
CA SER A 84 5.60 -31.95 25.28
C SER A 84 4.83 -31.05 26.27
N LYS A 85 4.97 -31.29 27.59
CA LYS A 85 4.36 -30.43 28.61
C LYS A 85 4.90 -29.00 28.58
N ALA A 86 6.22 -28.84 28.44
CA ALA A 86 6.85 -27.51 28.35
C ALA A 86 6.41 -26.74 27.10
N MET A 87 6.30 -27.42 25.96
CA MET A 87 5.80 -26.85 24.70
C MET A 87 4.34 -26.44 24.82
N CYS A 88 3.48 -27.28 25.40
CA CYS A 88 2.06 -26.96 25.60
C CYS A 88 1.86 -25.69 26.46
N GLY A 89 2.67 -25.51 27.50
CA GLY A 89 2.67 -24.28 28.30
C GLY A 89 3.04 -23.04 27.50
N ARG A 90 4.08 -23.13 26.66
CA ARG A 90 4.50 -22.02 25.79
C ARG A 90 3.46 -21.68 24.72
N TYR A 91 2.83 -22.68 24.10
CA TYR A 91 1.77 -22.44 23.10
C TYR A 91 0.57 -21.70 23.70
N ARG A 92 0.13 -22.11 24.91
CA ARG A 92 -0.95 -21.39 25.61
C ARG A 92 -0.58 -19.96 25.95
N GLU A 93 0.68 -19.70 26.28
CA GLU A 93 1.14 -18.35 26.57
C GLU A 93 1.21 -17.48 25.31
N ILE A 94 1.65 -18.05 24.19
CA ILE A 94 1.61 -17.37 22.88
C ILE A 94 0.17 -17.00 22.53
N GLU A 95 -0.77 -17.95 22.64
CA GLU A 95 -2.18 -17.74 22.34
C GLU A 95 -2.79 -16.65 23.24
N ARG A 96 -2.48 -16.65 24.54
CA ARG A 96 -2.90 -15.57 25.46
C ARG A 96 -2.34 -14.22 25.06
N LEU A 97 -1.07 -14.15 24.67
CA LEU A 97 -0.43 -12.91 24.24
C LEU A 97 -1.03 -12.40 22.93
N GLU A 98 -1.38 -13.29 22.00
CA GLU A 98 -2.06 -12.94 20.75
C GLU A 98 -3.44 -12.33 21.01
N ILE A 99 -4.24 -12.95 21.88
CA ILE A 99 -5.54 -12.41 22.31
C ILE A 99 -5.36 -11.03 22.95
N LYS A 100 -4.39 -10.88 23.86
CA LYS A 100 -4.11 -9.61 24.54
C LYS A 100 -3.67 -8.53 23.55
N LEU A 101 -2.88 -8.88 22.55
CA LEU A 101 -2.45 -7.98 21.48
C LEU A 101 -3.65 -7.51 20.64
N GLN A 102 -4.56 -8.44 20.30
CA GLN A 102 -5.78 -8.13 19.59
C GLN A 102 -6.70 -7.19 20.38
N ASP A 103 -6.81 -7.39 21.70
CA ASP A 103 -7.58 -6.50 22.59
C ASP A 103 -6.96 -5.10 22.65
N LEU A 104 -5.64 -4.99 22.81
CA LEU A 104 -4.95 -3.69 22.83
C LEU A 104 -5.11 -2.94 21.50
N ARG A 105 -5.00 -3.63 20.36
CA ARG A 105 -5.29 -3.03 19.05
C ARG A 105 -6.73 -2.54 18.95
N SER A 106 -7.68 -3.30 19.48
CA SER A 106 -9.09 -2.91 19.50
C SER A 106 -9.33 -1.69 20.40
N GLN A 107 -8.63 -1.60 21.54
CA GLN A 107 -8.66 -0.43 22.42
C GLN A 107 -8.04 0.79 21.76
N GLN A 108 -6.91 0.65 21.08
CA GLN A 108 -6.27 1.72 20.33
C GLN A 108 -7.23 2.32 19.30
N ILE A 109 -7.87 1.47 18.47
CA ILE A 109 -8.85 1.91 17.47
C ILE A 109 -10.02 2.66 18.12
N LYS A 110 -10.50 2.20 19.29
CA LYS A 110 -11.57 2.89 20.04
C LYS A 110 -11.12 4.27 20.54
N MET A 111 -9.89 4.40 21.03
CA MET A 111 -9.35 5.68 21.49
C MET A 111 -9.14 6.65 20.32
N GLU A 112 -8.59 6.17 19.21
CA GLU A 112 -8.44 6.96 17.97
C GLU A 112 -9.81 7.47 17.48
N TYR A 113 -10.84 6.61 17.54
CA TYR A 113 -12.22 7.01 17.22
C TYR A 113 -12.77 8.06 18.19
N ALA A 114 -12.54 7.91 19.49
CA ALA A 114 -12.98 8.88 20.50
C ALA A 114 -12.28 10.24 20.32
N SER A 115 -10.96 10.23 20.10
CA SER A 115 -10.17 11.43 19.79
C SER A 115 -10.67 12.14 18.54
N PHE A 116 -11.03 11.38 17.50
CA PHE A 116 -11.59 11.93 16.27
C PHE A 116 -12.96 12.58 16.48
N LEU A 117 -13.83 11.98 17.29
CA LEU A 117 -15.13 12.59 17.62
C LEU A 117 -14.97 13.91 18.38
N LEU A 118 -13.96 14.00 19.26
CA LEU A 118 -13.61 15.25 19.93
C LEU A 118 -13.08 16.28 18.93
N GLU A 119 -12.20 15.89 18.01
CA GLU A 119 -11.66 16.78 16.98
C GLU A 119 -12.74 17.32 16.03
N ILE A 120 -13.72 16.50 15.63
CA ILE A 120 -14.89 16.96 14.86
C ILE A 120 -15.76 17.89 15.70
N ALA A 121 -16.00 17.56 16.98
CA ALA A 121 -16.81 18.39 17.85
C ALA A 121 -16.17 19.78 18.05
N GLU A 122 -14.85 19.84 18.15
CA GLU A 122 -14.07 21.10 18.20
C GLU A 122 -14.12 21.84 16.86
N LYS A 123 -13.95 21.16 15.72
CA LYS A 123 -13.98 21.79 14.39
C LYS A 123 -15.37 22.19 13.91
N LYS A 124 -16.45 21.62 14.45
CA LYS A 124 -17.82 22.07 14.11
C LYS A 124 -18.16 23.47 14.62
N SER A 125 -17.27 24.14 15.36
CA SER A 125 -17.44 25.57 15.65
C SER A 125 -17.02 26.48 14.50
N ASP A 126 -16.29 25.99 13.49
CA ASP A 126 -15.90 26.79 12.32
C ASP A 126 -15.52 25.88 11.13
N VAL A 127 -16.11 26.16 9.97
CA VAL A 127 -15.71 25.74 8.60
C VAL A 127 -16.55 24.68 7.88
N GLN A 128 -16.97 25.12 6.70
CA GLN A 128 -17.66 24.46 5.60
C GLN A 128 -16.99 23.17 5.09
N GLU A 129 -17.85 22.33 4.52
CA GLU A 129 -17.58 21.12 3.76
C GLU A 129 -16.40 21.26 2.79
N SER A 130 -15.33 20.50 3.00
CA SER A 130 -14.31 20.25 1.96
C SER A 130 -13.54 18.98 2.23
N GLY A 131 -13.71 17.98 1.34
CA GLY A 131 -12.73 16.93 1.07
C GLY A 131 -12.61 15.78 2.07
N LEU A 132 -12.81 14.55 1.59
CA LEU A 132 -12.41 13.33 2.30
C LEU A 132 -10.87 13.27 2.41
N ASP A 133 -10.31 13.68 3.55
CA ASP A 133 -8.88 13.53 3.79
C ASP A 133 -8.50 12.03 3.89
N PRO A 134 -7.47 11.58 3.14
CA PRO A 134 -7.03 10.18 3.07
C PRO A 134 -6.74 9.54 4.43
N ARG A 135 -6.39 10.33 5.46
CA ARG A 135 -6.15 9.83 6.83
C ARG A 135 -7.42 9.24 7.47
N PHE A 136 -8.60 9.58 6.95
CA PHE A 136 -9.90 9.15 7.47
C PHE A 136 -10.48 7.90 6.80
N LEU A 137 -9.84 7.40 5.73
CA LEU A 137 -10.27 6.20 5.02
C LEU A 137 -10.28 4.93 5.90
N PRO A 138 -9.28 4.67 6.78
CA PRO A 138 -9.33 3.51 7.67
C PRO A 138 -10.51 3.55 8.65
N LEU A 139 -10.87 4.74 9.12
CA LEU A 139 -11.96 4.95 10.08
C LEU A 139 -13.34 4.75 9.43
N GLN A 140 -13.52 5.29 8.22
CA GLN A 140 -14.73 5.06 7.42
C GLN A 140 -14.87 3.59 7.05
N ARG A 141 -13.77 2.94 6.68
CA ARG A 141 -13.73 1.50 6.43
C ARG A 141 -14.23 0.73 7.65
N TYR A 142 -13.72 1.01 8.85
CA TYR A 142 -14.20 0.36 10.08
C TYR A 142 -15.71 0.57 10.32
N GLY A 143 -16.20 1.82 10.17
CA GLY A 143 -17.62 2.13 10.31
C GLY A 143 -18.51 1.40 9.29
N ILE A 144 -18.06 1.31 8.04
CA ILE A 144 -18.72 0.55 6.98
C ILE A 144 -18.73 -0.95 7.30
N PHE A 145 -17.60 -1.52 7.74
CA PHE A 145 -17.54 -2.94 8.13
C PHE A 145 -18.48 -3.26 9.28
N LYS A 146 -18.58 -2.40 10.30
CA LYS A 146 -19.52 -2.58 11.42
C LYS A 146 -20.98 -2.49 10.99
N LYS A 147 -21.29 -1.62 10.03
CA LYS A 147 -22.63 -1.53 9.42
C LYS A 147 -22.93 -2.76 8.56
N LEU A 148 -21.97 -3.23 7.76
CA LEU A 148 -22.08 -4.43 6.93
C LEU A 148 -22.27 -5.70 7.76
N GLN A 149 -21.60 -5.83 8.92
CA GLN A 149 -21.82 -6.95 9.84
C GLN A 149 -23.28 -7.05 10.34
N LYS A 150 -23.99 -5.92 10.41
CA LYS A 150 -25.41 -5.87 10.78
C LYS A 150 -26.35 -5.91 9.57
N CYS A 151 -25.80 -5.85 8.36
CA CYS A 151 -26.57 -5.78 7.12
C CYS A 151 -26.64 -7.18 6.51
N GLY A 152 -27.79 -7.83 6.67
CA GLY A 152 -28.07 -9.13 6.07
C GLY A 152 -28.00 -9.08 4.53
N PRO A 153 -27.90 -10.24 3.86
CA PRO A 153 -27.74 -10.33 2.41
C PRO A 153 -28.84 -9.58 1.63
N GLU A 154 -30.07 -9.64 2.12
CA GLU A 154 -31.23 -8.94 1.54
C GLU A 154 -31.08 -7.40 1.59
N ALA A 155 -30.61 -6.86 2.72
CA ALA A 155 -30.38 -5.42 2.86
C ALA A 155 -29.21 -4.92 1.98
N GLN A 156 -28.21 -5.77 1.73
CA GLN A 156 -27.13 -5.48 0.79
C GLN A 156 -27.64 -5.45 -0.66
N GLU A 157 -28.55 -6.35 -1.02
CA GLU A 157 -29.16 -6.40 -2.35
C GLU A 157 -30.04 -5.17 -2.62
N ILE A 158 -30.86 -4.75 -1.65
CA ILE A 158 -31.64 -3.51 -1.73
C ILE A 158 -30.72 -2.29 -1.93
N LEU A 159 -29.59 -2.24 -1.21
CA LEU A 159 -28.63 -1.14 -1.36
C LEU A 159 -27.98 -1.14 -2.75
N ARG A 160 -27.61 -2.32 -3.28
CA ARG A 160 -27.06 -2.45 -4.65
C ARG A 160 -28.06 -1.97 -5.69
N ASN A 161 -29.33 -2.35 -5.56
CA ASN A 161 -30.40 -1.90 -6.45
C ASN A 161 -30.58 -0.38 -6.39
N LYS A 162 -30.58 0.22 -5.19
CA LYS A 162 -30.63 1.68 -5.04
C LYS A 162 -29.43 2.39 -5.67
N ILE A 163 -28.22 1.86 -5.49
CA ILE A 163 -27.01 2.41 -6.13
C ILE A 163 -27.13 2.36 -7.65
N LEU A 164 -27.66 1.25 -8.18
CA LEU A 164 -27.82 1.06 -9.62
C LEU A 164 -28.84 2.06 -10.20
N ILE A 165 -29.97 2.26 -9.51
CA ILE A 165 -30.97 3.28 -9.88
C ILE A 165 -30.36 4.68 -9.88
N ILE A 166 -29.61 5.06 -8.83
CA ILE A 166 -28.99 6.38 -8.73
C ILE A 166 -27.94 6.57 -9.85
N LYS A 167 -27.14 5.55 -10.16
CA LYS A 167 -26.17 5.60 -11.26
C LYS A 167 -26.85 5.77 -12.62
N ALA A 168 -27.97 5.07 -12.84
CA ALA A 168 -28.74 5.20 -14.07
C ALA A 168 -29.35 6.60 -14.21
N ALA A 169 -29.90 7.17 -13.13
CA ALA A 169 -30.42 8.52 -13.11
C ALA A 169 -29.33 9.56 -13.41
N ALA A 170 -28.17 9.45 -12.76
CA ALA A 170 -27.04 10.35 -13.01
C ALA A 170 -26.50 10.24 -14.45
N ALA A 171 -26.50 9.04 -15.04
CA ALA A 171 -26.10 8.84 -16.43
C ALA A 171 -27.08 9.48 -17.42
N LEU A 172 -28.39 9.42 -17.13
CA LEU A 172 -29.40 10.13 -17.93
C LEU A 172 -29.19 11.64 -17.85
N GLU A 173 -29.04 12.19 -16.64
CA GLU A 173 -28.78 13.62 -16.45
C GLU A 173 -27.49 14.09 -17.15
N ALA A 174 -26.42 13.29 -17.07
CA ALA A 174 -25.18 13.58 -17.79
C ALA A 174 -25.36 13.54 -19.32
N GLY A 175 -26.17 12.61 -19.83
CA GLY A 175 -26.53 12.53 -21.24
C GLY A 175 -27.37 13.73 -21.71
N TYR A 176 -28.37 14.15 -20.93
CA TYR A 176 -29.15 15.36 -21.19
C TYR A 176 -28.28 16.62 -21.15
N ALA A 177 -27.37 16.73 -20.19
CA ALA A 177 -26.45 17.85 -20.08
C ALA A 177 -25.43 17.90 -21.24
N ALA A 178 -25.07 16.77 -21.83
CA ALA A 178 -24.24 16.72 -23.04
C ALA A 178 -25.05 17.16 -24.27
N SER A 179 -26.27 16.63 -24.44
CA SER A 179 -27.17 16.99 -25.56
C SER A 179 -27.53 18.48 -25.58
N MET A 180 -27.72 19.11 -24.41
CA MET A 180 -27.99 20.55 -24.33
C MET A 180 -26.78 21.43 -24.67
N LYS A 181 -25.55 20.94 -24.49
CA LYS A 181 -24.35 21.71 -24.88
C LYS A 181 -24.16 21.75 -26.39
N ASP A 182 -24.49 20.64 -27.06
CA ASP A 182 -24.41 20.54 -28.52
C ASP A 182 -25.44 21.47 -29.22
N GLU A 183 -26.60 21.71 -28.60
CA GLU A 183 -27.59 22.68 -29.12
C GLU A 183 -27.15 24.14 -28.90
N ILE A 184 -26.49 24.45 -27.79
CA ILE A 184 -26.02 25.82 -27.46
C ILE A 184 -24.82 26.23 -28.32
N GLU A 185 -23.95 25.29 -28.74
CA GLU A 185 -22.81 25.59 -29.63
C GLU A 185 -23.23 25.86 -31.09
N GLN A 186 -24.44 25.46 -31.52
CA GLN A 186 -24.92 25.74 -32.89
C GLN A 186 -25.58 27.12 -33.05
N GLU A 187 -25.93 27.82 -31.96
CA GLU A 187 -26.56 29.15 -32.02
C GLU A 187 -25.59 30.32 -31.81
N GLN A 188 -24.27 30.07 -31.78
CA GLN A 188 -23.30 31.15 -31.64
C GLN A 188 -23.34 32.07 -32.89
N PRO A 189 -23.80 33.33 -32.76
CA PRO A 189 -23.91 34.21 -33.91
C PRO A 189 -22.51 34.47 -34.50
N PRO A 190 -22.39 34.59 -35.84
CA PRO A 190 -21.12 34.82 -36.50
C PRO A 190 -20.44 36.05 -35.90
N GLN A 191 -19.19 35.87 -35.45
CA GLN A 191 -18.42 36.98 -34.90
C GLN A 191 -18.31 38.09 -35.96
N PRO A 192 -18.57 39.35 -35.60
CA PRO A 192 -18.41 40.46 -36.53
C PRO A 192 -16.94 40.55 -36.97
N ASP A 193 -16.74 40.60 -38.28
CA ASP A 193 -15.43 40.66 -38.92
C ASP A 193 -14.53 41.70 -38.25
N ALA A 194 -13.32 41.26 -37.89
CA ALA A 194 -12.30 42.13 -37.32
C ALA A 194 -12.05 43.34 -38.24
N PRO A 195 -11.94 44.56 -37.68
CA PRO A 195 -11.71 45.75 -38.49
C PRO A 195 -10.40 45.64 -39.26
N ILE A 196 -10.50 45.79 -40.57
CA ILE A 196 -9.39 45.88 -41.51
C ILE A 196 -8.54 47.10 -41.11
N VAL A 197 -7.39 46.83 -40.49
CA VAL A 197 -6.38 47.85 -40.22
C VAL A 197 -5.67 48.14 -41.53
N ASN A 198 -6.04 49.24 -42.19
CA ASN A 198 -5.33 49.76 -43.35
C ASN A 198 -3.93 50.27 -42.92
N PRO A 199 -2.84 49.82 -43.55
CA PRO A 199 -1.50 50.30 -43.26
C PRO A 199 -1.08 51.36 -44.29
N LEU A 200 -1.29 52.65 -44.02
CA LEU A 200 -0.71 53.83 -44.71
C LEU A 200 -0.98 55.04 -43.78
N ASP A 201 -0.03 55.88 -43.34
CA ASP A 201 1.11 56.49 -44.03
C ASP A 201 2.28 56.82 -43.08
N PRO A 202 3.52 56.97 -43.60
CA PRO A 202 4.63 57.58 -42.89
C PRO A 202 4.54 59.11 -42.96
N VAL A 203 4.64 59.79 -41.81
CA VAL A 203 4.82 61.25 -41.79
C VAL A 203 6.30 61.59 -42.01
N PRO A 204 6.66 62.31 -43.10
CA PRO A 204 8.00 62.85 -43.29
C PRO A 204 8.16 64.13 -42.46
N GLY A 205 9.36 64.31 -41.89
CA GLY A 205 9.64 65.42 -40.98
C GLY A 205 9.82 66.78 -41.65
N SER A 206 10.13 67.78 -40.82
CA SER A 206 11.01 68.94 -41.09
C SER A 206 10.97 69.82 -39.83
N LYS A 207 12.10 69.97 -39.10
CA LYS A 207 12.91 71.22 -39.02
C LYS A 207 12.03 72.49 -38.93
N ASN A 208 12.02 73.26 -37.85
CA ASN A 208 13.13 73.92 -37.14
C ASN A 208 12.73 74.30 -35.71
#